data_AF-A0A2B8IWQ9-F1
#
_entry.id   AF-A0A2B8IWQ9-F1
#
_cell.length_a   1.000
_cell.length_b   1.000
_cell.length_c   1.000
_cell.angle_alpha   90.00
_cell.angle_beta   90.00
_cell.angle_gamma   90.00
#
_symmetry.space_group_name_H-M   'P 1'
#
loop_
_entity.id
_entity.type
_entity.pdbx_description
1 polymer ?
#
loop_
_entity_poly.entity_id
_entity_poly.type
_entity_poly.pdbx_seq_one_letter_code
_entity_poly.pdbx_strand_id
1 'polypeptide(L)'
;MIDALDVMSNLDKVLPYYQAIFSADEHTVIGYEVVGRIQTEEGIQSLASFFHDDSIPSEFQLEADNIIVEKALNRYLESDQKLLLFIHRNANVLMNDDDESLLQLLLMYEKQGLNLKHIVLEITEHECKEDIEQFNHLLMYYRTYGIQISINKVGTGTSNLERISVLAPDILKVDLTNLRQTALLQSYQDILYSLSLLARRIGATLLYEEIDAFYQLQYAWKNGGRYYQGNYLKECLPDFIETNVLKERLGNECHQFIQHEKKKLQKIYNLTEMLRDRIGDVLAKQKKNEDINDWLLQFSQSVSQCSFRIFICNEDGFQQSGNVMKKDGEWIVMPEYYMKNWSWRPYFLENIMKMRFENKARLSDLYADIETGEMVRTFSFPIDDENFLFIDLSYEYLYEEDVLF
;
A
#
# COMPACT_ATOMS: atom_id res chain seq x y z
N MET A 1 -2.68 -23.80 -23.01
CA MET A 1 -2.05 -22.54 -23.45
C MET A 1 -2.24 -22.46 -24.95
N ILE A 2 -2.56 -21.29 -25.47
CA ILE A 2 -2.71 -21.10 -26.92
C ILE A 2 -1.33 -20.97 -27.55
N ASP A 3 -1.12 -21.59 -28.71
CA ASP A 3 0.15 -21.51 -29.45
C ASP A 3 0.29 -20.12 -30.08
N ALA A 4 1.52 -19.58 -30.09
CA ALA A 4 1.83 -18.30 -30.71
C ALA A 4 1.51 -18.30 -32.22
N LEU A 5 1.79 -19.40 -32.93
CA LEU A 5 1.48 -19.54 -34.36
C LEU A 5 -0.03 -19.48 -34.63
N ASP A 6 -0.84 -20.04 -33.73
CA ASP A 6 -2.29 -20.00 -33.85
C ASP A 6 -2.83 -18.57 -33.69
N VAL A 7 -2.26 -17.80 -32.76
CA VAL A 7 -2.60 -16.38 -32.58
C VAL A 7 -2.22 -15.59 -33.83
N MET A 8 -0.99 -15.72 -34.31
CA MET A 8 -0.49 -14.97 -35.46
C MET A 8 -1.21 -15.32 -36.76
N SER A 9 -1.67 -16.56 -36.90
CA SER A 9 -2.43 -17.00 -38.08
C SER A 9 -3.90 -16.55 -38.05
N ASN A 10 -4.40 -16.05 -36.91
CA ASN A 10 -5.81 -15.69 -36.71
C ASN A 10 -5.95 -14.30 -36.05
N LEU A 11 -5.07 -13.35 -36.40
CA LEU A 11 -5.08 -11.99 -35.84
C LEU A 11 -6.42 -11.26 -36.06
N ASP A 12 -7.15 -11.59 -37.13
CA ASP A 12 -8.49 -11.06 -37.39
C ASP A 12 -9.49 -11.42 -36.28
N LYS A 13 -9.30 -12.58 -35.63
CA LYS A 13 -10.12 -13.10 -34.53
C LYS A 13 -9.69 -12.62 -33.14
N VAL A 14 -8.60 -11.86 -33.04
CA VAL A 14 -8.19 -11.22 -31.78
C VAL A 14 -9.14 -10.07 -31.45
N LEU A 15 -9.55 -9.94 -30.20
CA LEU A 15 -10.49 -8.90 -29.75
C LEU A 15 -10.19 -8.41 -28.33
N PRO A 16 -10.51 -7.14 -28.01
CA PRO A 16 -10.40 -6.62 -26.66
C PRO A 16 -11.55 -7.13 -25.79
N TYR A 17 -11.23 -7.41 -24.54
CA TYR A 17 -12.18 -7.46 -23.43
C TYR A 17 -11.83 -6.35 -22.43
N TYR A 18 -12.77 -6.04 -21.55
CA TYR A 18 -12.70 -4.94 -20.61
C TYR A 18 -12.95 -5.45 -19.19
N GLN A 19 -11.99 -5.21 -18.30
CA GLN A 19 -12.20 -5.45 -16.88
C GLN A 19 -12.42 -4.13 -16.16
N ALA A 20 -13.57 -4.01 -15.48
CA ALA A 20 -13.96 -2.78 -14.79
C ALA A 20 -13.09 -2.53 -13.55
N ILE A 21 -12.69 -1.27 -13.36
CA ILE A 21 -11.97 -0.77 -12.20
C ILE A 21 -12.91 0.13 -11.40
N PHE A 22 -12.99 -0.08 -10.09
CA PHE A 22 -13.94 0.58 -9.19
C PHE A 22 -13.24 1.56 -8.26
N SER A 23 -13.89 2.68 -7.94
CA SER A 23 -13.38 3.67 -6.99
C SER A 23 -13.82 3.44 -5.55
N ALA A 24 -12.95 3.80 -4.61
CA ALA A 24 -13.23 3.79 -3.18
C ALA A 24 -14.15 4.92 -2.70
N ASP A 25 -14.18 6.06 -3.39
CA ASP A 25 -14.95 7.25 -2.98
C ASP A 25 -16.40 7.21 -3.47
N GLU A 26 -16.63 6.90 -4.75
CA GLU A 26 -17.98 6.85 -5.34
C GLU A 26 -18.58 5.44 -5.42
N HIS A 27 -17.76 4.39 -5.24
CA HIS A 27 -18.13 2.98 -5.42
C HIS A 27 -18.64 2.65 -6.84
N THR A 28 -18.17 3.39 -7.84
CA THR A 28 -18.57 3.25 -9.24
C THR A 28 -17.41 2.83 -10.12
N VAL A 29 -17.71 2.42 -11.35
CA VAL A 29 -16.67 2.17 -12.36
C VAL A 29 -16.00 3.48 -12.74
N ILE A 30 -14.67 3.53 -12.68
CA ILE A 30 -13.86 4.69 -13.11
C ILE A 30 -13.14 4.49 -14.44
N GLY A 31 -13.10 3.25 -14.91
CA GLY A 31 -12.38 2.89 -16.10
C GLY A 31 -12.32 1.40 -16.34
N TYR A 32 -11.63 1.03 -17.40
CA TYR A 32 -11.48 -0.35 -17.83
C TYR A 32 -10.04 -0.65 -18.21
N GLU A 33 -9.55 -1.80 -17.77
CA GLU A 33 -8.36 -2.41 -18.37
C GLU A 33 -8.73 -3.15 -19.64
N VAL A 34 -8.02 -2.83 -20.72
CA VAL A 34 -8.11 -3.53 -21.99
C VAL A 34 -7.22 -4.77 -21.93
N VAL A 35 -7.83 -5.94 -22.13
CA VAL A 35 -7.10 -7.21 -22.16
C VAL A 35 -7.38 -7.98 -23.45
N GLY A 36 -6.34 -8.67 -23.95
CA GLY A 36 -6.45 -9.47 -25.16
C GLY A 36 -7.21 -10.78 -24.98
N ARG A 37 -8.13 -11.05 -25.92
CA ARG A 37 -8.80 -12.33 -26.12
C ARG A 37 -8.72 -12.74 -27.58
N ILE A 38 -8.96 -14.02 -27.85
CA ILE A 38 -9.07 -14.56 -29.21
C ILE A 38 -10.26 -15.50 -29.30
N GLN A 39 -11.03 -15.38 -30.38
CA GLN A 39 -12.11 -16.30 -30.70
C GLN A 39 -11.55 -17.54 -31.41
N THR A 40 -11.62 -18.68 -30.75
CA THR A 40 -11.28 -19.99 -31.33
C THR A 40 -12.54 -20.82 -31.58
N GLU A 41 -12.40 -22.01 -32.15
CA GLU A 41 -13.51 -22.96 -32.31
C GLU A 41 -14.04 -23.46 -30.95
N GLU A 42 -13.19 -23.47 -29.92
CA GLU A 42 -13.53 -23.88 -28.55
C GLU A 42 -14.17 -22.75 -27.73
N GLY A 43 -14.22 -21.53 -28.27
CA GLY A 43 -14.77 -20.35 -27.62
C GLY A 43 -13.74 -19.24 -27.45
N ILE A 44 -14.02 -18.32 -26.51
CA ILE A 44 -13.14 -17.20 -26.22
C ILE A 44 -12.01 -17.65 -25.28
N GLN A 45 -10.76 -17.40 -25.67
CA GLN A 45 -9.58 -17.73 -24.86
C GLN A 45 -8.76 -16.49 -24.49
N SER A 46 -8.07 -16.54 -23.36
CA SER A 46 -7.18 -15.49 -22.86
C SER A 46 -5.87 -15.47 -23.64
N LEU A 47 -5.43 -14.28 -24.07
CA LEU A 47 -4.09 -14.07 -24.62
C LEU A 47 -3.03 -13.78 -23.54
N ALA A 48 -3.36 -13.87 -22.25
CA ALA A 48 -2.41 -13.59 -21.18
C ALA A 48 -1.16 -14.46 -21.25
N SER A 49 -1.28 -15.75 -21.60
CA SER A 49 -0.09 -16.62 -21.75
C SER A 49 0.78 -16.24 -22.95
N PHE A 50 0.19 -15.66 -23.99
CA PHE A 50 0.92 -15.20 -25.18
C PHE A 50 1.72 -13.92 -24.87
N PHE A 51 1.14 -12.96 -24.15
CA PHE A 51 1.82 -11.71 -23.78
C PHE A 51 2.87 -11.86 -22.67
N HIS A 52 2.78 -12.91 -21.84
CA HIS A 52 3.74 -13.18 -20.77
C HIS A 52 4.83 -14.20 -21.17
N ASP A 53 4.84 -14.68 -22.41
CA ASP A 53 5.85 -15.64 -22.87
C ASP A 53 7.04 -14.90 -23.51
N ASP A 54 8.14 -14.80 -22.74
CA ASP A 54 9.39 -14.16 -23.17
C ASP A 54 10.06 -14.85 -24.36
N SER A 55 9.65 -16.07 -24.72
CA SER A 55 10.18 -16.78 -25.90
C SER A 55 9.56 -16.29 -27.21
N ILE A 56 8.45 -15.57 -27.15
CA ILE A 56 7.78 -15.00 -28.32
C ILE A 56 8.43 -13.64 -28.65
N PRO A 57 8.88 -13.43 -29.90
CA PRO A 57 9.42 -12.13 -30.31
C PRO A 57 8.46 -10.97 -30.05
N SER A 58 8.98 -9.87 -29.50
CA SER A 58 8.20 -8.69 -29.12
C SER A 58 7.44 -8.06 -30.29
N GLU A 59 7.95 -8.20 -31.52
CA GLU A 59 7.30 -7.73 -32.75
C GLU A 59 5.94 -8.39 -33.01
N PHE A 60 5.81 -9.70 -32.73
CA PHE A 60 4.55 -10.42 -32.86
C PHE A 60 3.56 -10.07 -31.75
N GLN A 61 4.07 -9.90 -30.53
CA GLN A 61 3.25 -9.41 -29.42
C GLN A 61 2.72 -8.01 -29.72
N LEU A 62 3.56 -7.11 -30.22
CA LEU A 62 3.18 -5.75 -30.59
C LEU A 62 2.12 -5.72 -31.71
N GLU A 63 2.24 -6.59 -32.72
CA GLU A 63 1.26 -6.68 -33.80
C GLU A 63 -0.14 -7.04 -33.27
N ALA A 64 -0.24 -8.07 -32.43
CA ALA A 64 -1.51 -8.43 -31.79
C ALA A 64 -2.03 -7.33 -30.85
N ASP A 65 -1.14 -6.70 -30.09
CA ASP A 65 -1.44 -5.63 -29.13
C ASP A 65 -1.97 -4.36 -29.82
N ASN A 66 -1.41 -3.99 -30.97
CA ASN A 66 -1.91 -2.86 -31.77
C ASN A 66 -3.33 -3.13 -32.30
N ILE A 67 -3.62 -4.34 -32.76
CA ILE A 67 -4.97 -4.73 -33.19
C ILE A 67 -5.97 -4.63 -32.03
N ILE A 68 -5.58 -5.08 -30.83
CA ILE A 68 -6.42 -5.01 -29.63
C ILE A 68 -6.71 -3.56 -29.27
N VAL A 69 -5.68 -2.72 -29.23
CA VAL A 69 -5.82 -1.29 -28.88
C VAL A 69 -6.65 -0.55 -29.90
N GLU A 70 -6.44 -0.74 -31.19
CA GLU A 70 -7.28 -0.12 -32.23
C GLU A 70 -8.75 -0.51 -32.08
N LYS A 71 -9.04 -1.80 -31.89
CA LYS A 71 -10.41 -2.27 -31.65
C LYS A 71 -11.00 -1.67 -30.38
N ALA A 72 -10.21 -1.54 -29.31
CA ALA A 72 -10.64 -0.95 -28.05
C ALA A 72 -10.95 0.55 -28.18
N LEU A 73 -10.09 1.31 -28.87
CA LEU A 73 -10.28 2.74 -29.10
C LEU A 73 -11.50 3.03 -30.00
N ASN A 74 -11.71 2.22 -31.03
CA ASN A 74 -12.91 2.30 -31.86
C ASN A 74 -14.17 2.09 -31.00
N ARG A 75 -14.21 1.01 -30.20
CA ARG A 75 -15.34 0.73 -29.31
C ARG A 75 -15.57 1.84 -28.27
N TYR A 76 -14.49 2.42 -27.75
CA TYR A 76 -14.53 3.53 -26.79
C TYR A 76 -15.22 4.77 -27.40
N LEU A 77 -14.86 5.14 -28.64
CA LEU A 77 -15.49 6.27 -29.33
C LEU A 77 -16.95 5.98 -29.73
N GLU A 78 -17.25 4.78 -30.22
CA GLU A 78 -18.61 4.38 -30.63
C GLU A 78 -19.63 4.41 -29.47
N SER A 79 -19.15 4.23 -28.24
CA SER A 79 -19.98 4.19 -27.03
C SER A 79 -20.10 5.52 -26.29
N ASP A 80 -19.49 6.61 -26.80
CA ASP A 80 -19.35 7.90 -26.09
C ASP A 80 -18.81 7.73 -24.65
N GLN A 81 -17.90 6.77 -24.48
CA GLN A 81 -17.29 6.48 -23.19
C GLN A 81 -16.40 7.64 -22.74
N LYS A 82 -16.42 7.95 -21.43
CA LYS A 82 -15.67 9.06 -20.82
C LYS A 82 -14.87 8.64 -19.59
N LEU A 83 -14.92 7.35 -19.24
CA LEU A 83 -14.14 6.76 -18.17
C LEU A 83 -12.70 6.49 -18.63
N LEU A 84 -11.80 6.20 -17.68
CA LEU A 84 -10.41 5.90 -17.97
C LEU A 84 -10.29 4.60 -18.79
N LEU A 85 -9.32 4.54 -19.69
CA LEU A 85 -8.97 3.36 -20.47
C LEU A 85 -7.51 3.02 -20.20
N PHE A 86 -7.29 1.89 -19.52
CA PHE A 86 -5.97 1.39 -19.16
C PHE A 86 -5.48 0.50 -20.30
N ILE A 87 -4.33 0.87 -20.87
CA ILE A 87 -3.70 0.17 -21.99
C ILE A 87 -2.31 -0.24 -21.54
N HIS A 88 -2.04 -1.54 -21.55
CA HIS A 88 -0.72 -2.08 -21.26
C HIS A 88 0.22 -1.93 -22.47
N ARG A 89 1.47 -1.56 -22.21
CA ARG A 89 2.56 -1.61 -23.18
C ARG A 89 3.84 -2.12 -22.54
N ASN A 90 4.54 -3.01 -23.26
CA ASN A 90 5.87 -3.44 -22.84
C ASN A 90 6.84 -2.26 -22.88
N ALA A 91 7.59 -2.06 -21.79
CA ALA A 91 8.43 -0.88 -21.63
C ALA A 91 9.62 -0.87 -22.60
N ASN A 92 10.21 -2.03 -22.94
CA ASN A 92 11.30 -2.09 -23.91
C ASN A 92 10.80 -1.80 -25.32
N VAL A 93 9.62 -2.29 -25.69
CA VAL A 93 9.02 -1.99 -27.00
C VAL A 93 8.75 -0.50 -27.10
N LEU A 94 8.17 0.10 -26.07
CA LEU A 94 7.89 1.54 -26.03
C LEU A 94 9.18 2.39 -26.14
N MET A 95 10.28 1.95 -25.51
CA MET A 95 11.57 2.65 -25.57
C MET A 95 12.29 2.54 -26.92
N ASN A 96 12.12 1.43 -27.63
CA ASN A 96 12.78 1.16 -28.91
C ASN A 96 11.90 1.50 -30.13
N ASP A 97 10.81 2.23 -29.91
CA ASP A 97 9.86 2.65 -30.95
C ASP A 97 10.28 4.02 -31.52
N ASP A 98 11.23 3.99 -32.47
CA ASP A 98 11.76 5.20 -33.14
C ASP A 98 10.68 6.03 -33.84
N ASP A 99 9.58 5.38 -34.25
CA ASP A 99 8.47 6.03 -34.95
C ASP A 99 7.41 6.62 -33.99
N GLU A 100 7.56 6.45 -32.68
CA GLU A 100 6.56 6.83 -31.67
C GLU A 100 5.15 6.30 -32.01
N SER A 101 5.07 5.08 -32.56
CA SER A 101 3.88 4.50 -33.18
C SER A 101 2.63 4.56 -32.32
N LEU A 102 2.75 4.25 -31.02
CA LEU A 102 1.63 4.33 -30.08
C LEU A 102 1.13 5.76 -29.89
N LEU A 103 2.04 6.71 -29.69
CA LEU A 103 1.63 8.11 -29.49
C LEU A 103 0.97 8.65 -30.76
N GLN A 104 1.51 8.34 -31.93
CA GLN A 104 0.90 8.72 -33.20
C GLN A 104 -0.51 8.13 -33.37
N LEU A 105 -0.70 6.87 -32.98
CA LEU A 105 -2.01 6.22 -32.96
C LEU A 105 -2.97 6.98 -32.04
N LEU A 106 -2.57 7.26 -30.80
CA LEU A 106 -3.40 8.00 -29.84
C LEU A 106 -3.76 9.41 -30.35
N LEU A 107 -2.80 10.14 -30.93
CA LEU A 107 -3.02 11.46 -31.54
C LEU A 107 -3.96 11.41 -32.76
N MET A 108 -3.96 10.31 -33.51
CA MET A 108 -4.92 10.09 -34.59
C MET A 108 -6.35 9.94 -34.05
N TYR A 109 -6.52 9.19 -32.95
CA TYR A 109 -7.82 9.04 -32.29
C TYR A 109 -8.24 10.31 -31.54
N GLU A 110 -7.29 11.12 -31.06
CA GLU A 110 -7.58 12.43 -30.46
C GLU A 110 -8.32 13.34 -31.46
N LYS A 111 -7.87 13.36 -32.73
CA LYS A 111 -8.55 14.08 -33.82
C LYS A 111 -9.98 13.57 -34.09
N GLN A 112 -10.30 12.36 -33.64
CA GLN A 112 -11.63 11.75 -33.77
C GLN A 112 -12.49 11.93 -32.51
N GLY A 113 -11.98 12.61 -31.47
CA GLY A 113 -12.70 12.93 -30.25
C GLY A 113 -12.21 12.20 -28.99
N LEU A 114 -11.15 11.38 -29.07
CA LEU A 114 -10.54 10.78 -27.89
C LEU A 114 -9.93 11.88 -27.01
N ASN A 115 -10.28 11.92 -25.73
CA ASN A 115 -9.57 12.75 -24.78
C ASN A 115 -8.36 11.98 -24.23
N LEU A 116 -7.14 12.41 -24.57
CA LEU A 116 -5.91 11.74 -24.12
C LEU A 116 -5.77 11.68 -22.59
N LYS A 117 -6.44 12.58 -21.85
CA LYS A 117 -6.51 12.53 -20.38
C LYS A 117 -7.27 11.33 -19.81
N HIS A 118 -8.01 10.62 -20.65
CA HIS A 118 -8.68 9.38 -20.27
C HIS A 118 -7.80 8.15 -20.52
N ILE A 119 -6.64 8.29 -21.16
CA ILE A 119 -5.72 7.16 -21.37
C ILE A 119 -4.81 7.03 -20.16
N VAL A 120 -4.74 5.81 -19.63
CA VAL A 120 -3.75 5.40 -18.65
C VAL A 120 -2.83 4.40 -19.33
N LEU A 121 -1.57 4.79 -19.52
CA LEU A 121 -0.54 3.92 -20.05
C LEU A 121 0.03 3.08 -18.91
N GLU A 122 -0.20 1.78 -18.97
CA GLU A 122 0.29 0.81 -17.99
C GLU A 122 1.58 0.17 -18.49
N ILE A 123 2.61 0.20 -17.66
CA ILE A 123 3.94 -0.30 -17.97
C ILE A 123 4.49 -1.08 -16.79
N THR A 124 5.34 -2.07 -17.07
CA THR A 124 6.08 -2.81 -16.05
C THR A 124 7.51 -2.27 -15.99
N GLU A 125 7.86 -1.58 -14.90
CA GLU A 125 9.12 -0.82 -14.83
C GLU A 125 10.38 -1.68 -14.95
N HIS A 126 10.36 -2.89 -14.37
CA HIS A 126 11.53 -3.78 -14.32
C HIS A 126 11.78 -4.51 -15.64
N GLU A 127 10.83 -4.43 -16.57
CA GLU A 127 11.05 -4.91 -17.94
C GLU A 127 11.99 -3.97 -18.69
N CYS A 128 11.99 -2.67 -18.38
CA CYS A 128 12.82 -1.67 -19.06
C CYS A 128 14.31 -1.84 -18.72
N LYS A 129 15.10 -2.26 -19.73
CA LYS A 129 16.54 -2.47 -19.63
C LYS A 129 17.37 -1.20 -19.83
N GLU A 130 16.76 -0.16 -20.35
CA GLU A 130 17.41 1.11 -20.64
C GLU A 130 17.64 1.96 -19.39
N ASP A 131 18.39 3.04 -19.57
CA ASP A 131 18.63 4.03 -18.55
C ASP A 131 17.31 4.65 -18.04
N ILE A 132 17.17 4.72 -16.71
CA ILE A 132 15.93 5.17 -16.07
C ILE A 132 15.59 6.63 -16.37
N GLU A 133 16.58 7.49 -16.59
CA GLU A 133 16.35 8.89 -16.91
C GLU A 133 15.81 9.03 -18.34
N GLN A 134 16.33 8.26 -19.29
CA GLN A 134 15.79 8.21 -20.65
C GLN A 134 14.35 7.73 -20.66
N PHE A 135 14.04 6.67 -19.89
CA PHE A 135 12.68 6.18 -19.77
C PHE A 135 11.76 7.21 -19.10
N ASN A 136 12.24 7.91 -18.07
CA ASN A 136 11.50 8.98 -17.42
C ASN A 136 11.21 10.14 -18.40
N HIS A 137 12.18 10.54 -19.22
CA HIS A 137 11.97 11.57 -20.25
C HIS A 137 10.88 11.18 -21.25
N LEU A 138 10.86 9.93 -21.71
CA LEU A 138 9.79 9.42 -22.57
C LEU A 138 8.43 9.52 -21.88
N LEU A 139 8.31 9.03 -20.65
CA LEU A 139 7.03 9.07 -19.91
C LEU A 139 6.59 10.50 -19.58
N MET A 140 7.53 11.40 -19.28
CA MET A 140 7.25 12.83 -19.13
C MET A 140 6.68 13.43 -20.42
N TYR A 141 7.20 13.03 -21.59
CA TYR A 141 6.69 13.47 -22.88
C TYR A 141 5.23 13.02 -23.08
N TYR A 142 4.90 11.76 -22.79
CA TYR A 142 3.49 11.27 -22.80
C TYR A 142 2.59 12.08 -21.85
N ARG A 143 3.07 12.39 -20.65
CA ARG A 143 2.32 13.21 -19.68
C ARG A 143 2.05 14.63 -20.16
N THR A 144 2.87 15.20 -21.06
CA THR A 144 2.59 16.54 -21.62
C THR A 144 1.28 16.59 -22.43
N TYR A 145 0.84 15.45 -22.97
CA TYR A 145 -0.47 15.28 -23.62
C TYR A 145 -1.61 14.99 -22.64
N GLY A 146 -1.31 14.86 -21.35
CA GLY A 146 -2.27 14.53 -20.30
C GLY A 146 -2.49 13.03 -20.07
N ILE A 147 -1.74 12.16 -20.78
CA ILE A 147 -1.78 10.70 -20.57
C ILE A 147 -1.24 10.40 -19.17
N GLN A 148 -1.97 9.56 -18.43
CA GLN A 148 -1.56 9.13 -17.09
C GLN A 148 -0.65 7.91 -17.19
N ILE A 149 0.29 7.78 -16.26
CA ILE A 149 1.23 6.65 -16.21
C ILE A 149 0.90 5.77 -15.01
N SER A 150 0.70 4.48 -15.27
CA SER A 150 0.53 3.43 -14.26
C SER A 150 1.72 2.47 -14.27
N ILE A 151 2.31 2.19 -13.11
CA ILE A 151 3.31 1.12 -12.97
C ILE A 151 2.62 -0.15 -12.48
N ASN A 152 2.79 -1.25 -13.22
CA ASN A 152 2.20 -2.54 -12.93
C ASN A 152 3.03 -3.39 -11.95
N LYS A 153 2.38 -4.38 -11.30
CA LYS A 153 2.99 -5.44 -10.48
C LYS A 153 3.88 -4.94 -9.33
N VAL A 154 3.52 -3.79 -8.75
CA VAL A 154 4.30 -3.18 -7.67
C VAL A 154 4.13 -3.96 -6.36
N GLY A 155 5.23 -4.11 -5.61
CA GLY A 155 5.27 -4.89 -4.38
C GLY A 155 5.50 -6.39 -4.59
N THR A 156 5.58 -6.85 -5.84
CA THR A 156 6.19 -8.15 -6.16
C THR A 156 7.72 -8.01 -6.06
N GLY A 157 8.45 -9.07 -5.68
CA GLY A 157 9.87 -9.01 -5.28
C GLY A 157 10.88 -8.44 -6.28
N THR A 158 10.43 -8.00 -7.46
CA THR A 158 11.19 -7.30 -8.50
C THR A 158 11.02 -5.78 -8.48
N SER A 159 10.14 -5.23 -7.64
CA SER A 159 9.85 -3.78 -7.62
C SER A 159 11.01 -2.97 -7.04
N ASN A 160 11.45 -1.95 -7.77
CA ASN A 160 12.50 -1.04 -7.31
C ASN A 160 11.90 0.30 -6.85
N LEU A 161 11.90 0.55 -5.54
CA LEU A 161 11.39 1.80 -4.94
C LEU A 161 12.12 3.05 -5.44
N GLU A 162 13.41 2.94 -5.77
CA GLU A 162 14.19 4.04 -6.33
C GLU A 162 13.66 4.41 -7.72
N ARG A 163 13.44 3.41 -8.59
CA ARG A 163 12.89 3.62 -9.93
C ARG A 163 11.48 4.20 -9.86
N ILE A 164 10.62 3.69 -8.99
CA ILE A 164 9.28 4.24 -8.77
C ILE A 164 9.34 5.72 -8.35
N SER A 165 10.28 6.07 -7.46
CA SER A 165 10.46 7.45 -7.03
C SER A 165 10.93 8.38 -8.15
N VAL A 166 11.79 7.91 -9.06
CA VAL A 166 12.26 8.69 -10.21
C VAL A 166 11.15 8.87 -11.24
N LEU A 167 10.40 7.80 -11.54
CA LEU A 167 9.32 7.82 -12.53
C LEU A 167 8.09 8.62 -12.08
N ALA A 168 7.89 8.76 -10.76
CA ALA A 168 6.77 9.47 -10.12
C ALA A 168 5.41 9.21 -10.82
N PRO A 169 4.94 7.94 -10.86
CA PRO A 169 3.74 7.57 -11.60
C PRO A 169 2.47 8.14 -11.00
N ASP A 170 1.45 8.29 -11.84
CA ASP A 170 0.12 8.70 -11.43
C ASP A 170 -0.59 7.58 -10.66
N ILE A 171 -0.33 6.33 -11.05
CA ILE A 171 -0.94 5.12 -10.47
C ILE A 171 0.13 4.05 -10.20
N LEU A 172 0.03 3.39 -9.06
CA LEU A 172 0.76 2.17 -8.71
C LEU A 172 -0.23 1.02 -8.61
N LYS A 173 -0.09 0.02 -9.48
CA LYS A 173 -0.90 -1.19 -9.50
C LYS A 173 -0.26 -2.26 -8.61
N VAL A 174 -1.05 -2.79 -7.68
CA VAL A 174 -0.60 -3.72 -6.63
C VAL A 174 -1.41 -5.02 -6.71
N ASP A 175 -0.73 -6.10 -7.09
CA ASP A 175 -1.30 -7.45 -7.21
C ASP A 175 -1.45 -8.12 -5.85
N LEU A 176 -2.67 -8.47 -5.43
CA LEU A 176 -2.95 -9.12 -4.14
C LEU A 176 -2.93 -10.66 -4.16
N THR A 177 -2.47 -11.30 -5.21
CA THR A 177 -2.38 -12.76 -5.33
C THR A 177 -1.52 -13.37 -4.21
N ASN A 178 -0.42 -12.70 -3.84
CA ASN A 178 0.49 -13.15 -2.78
C ASN A 178 -0.10 -13.02 -1.37
N LEU A 179 -1.18 -12.25 -1.18
CA LEU A 179 -1.87 -12.15 0.12
C LEU A 179 -2.51 -13.48 0.56
N ARG A 180 -2.66 -14.45 -0.35
CA ARG A 180 -3.11 -15.82 -0.04
C ARG A 180 -2.02 -16.67 0.62
N GLN A 181 -0.75 -16.31 0.46
CA GLN A 181 0.36 -17.16 0.86
C GLN A 181 0.68 -16.96 2.35
N THR A 182 0.35 -17.95 3.17
CA THR A 182 0.50 -17.90 4.63
C THR A 182 1.95 -17.76 5.10
N ALA A 183 2.91 -18.30 4.34
CA ALA A 183 4.33 -18.29 4.73
C ALA A 183 4.98 -16.90 4.69
N LEU A 184 4.46 -15.98 3.87
CA LEU A 184 5.06 -14.65 3.64
C LEU A 184 4.11 -13.51 4.00
N LEU A 185 2.98 -13.82 4.66
CA LEU A 185 1.88 -12.88 4.85
C LEU A 185 2.34 -11.59 5.57
N GLN A 186 3.06 -11.70 6.69
CA GLN A 186 3.48 -10.53 7.45
C GLN A 186 4.47 -9.66 6.67
N SER A 187 5.55 -10.25 6.15
CA SER A 187 6.56 -9.51 5.37
C SER A 187 5.96 -8.84 4.13
N TYR A 188 4.99 -9.50 3.49
CA TYR A 188 4.31 -8.94 2.33
C TYR A 188 3.41 -7.76 2.72
N GLN A 189 2.71 -7.85 3.86
CA GLN A 189 1.94 -6.74 4.40
C GLN A 189 2.83 -5.53 4.73
N ASP A 190 4.00 -5.75 5.31
CA ASP A 190 4.96 -4.68 5.65
C ASP A 190 5.50 -3.97 4.39
N ILE A 191 5.74 -4.72 3.31
CA ILE A 191 6.11 -4.17 1.99
C ILE A 191 4.98 -3.30 1.45
N LEU A 192 3.75 -3.79 1.46
CA LEU A 192 2.60 -3.04 0.96
C LEU A 192 2.30 -1.80 1.80
N TYR A 193 2.50 -1.86 3.12
CA TYR A 193 2.40 -0.68 3.99
C TYR A 193 3.45 0.37 3.61
N SER A 194 4.71 -0.06 3.43
CA SER A 194 5.80 0.83 3.00
C SER A 194 5.50 1.47 1.64
N LEU A 195 4.95 0.69 0.71
CA LEU A 195 4.51 1.19 -0.59
C LEU A 195 3.40 2.24 -0.46
N SER A 196 2.45 2.03 0.45
CA SER A 196 1.37 3.01 0.68
C SER A 196 1.88 4.35 1.20
N LEU A 197 2.93 4.33 2.04
CA LEU A 197 3.59 5.53 2.51
C LEU A 197 4.35 6.23 1.37
N LEU A 198 5.06 5.48 0.52
CA LEU A 198 5.74 6.03 -0.65
C LEU A 198 4.74 6.66 -1.62
N ALA A 199 3.68 5.93 -1.98
CA ALA A 199 2.63 6.41 -2.88
C ALA A 199 2.05 7.75 -2.41
N ARG A 200 1.72 7.84 -1.11
CA ARG A 200 1.25 9.08 -0.49
C ARG A 200 2.28 10.22 -0.58
N ARG A 201 3.57 9.94 -0.47
CA ARG A 201 4.64 10.95 -0.53
C ARG A 201 4.87 11.48 -1.94
N ILE A 202 4.81 10.61 -2.95
CA ILE A 202 5.01 11.00 -4.35
C ILE A 202 3.72 11.46 -5.04
N GLY A 203 2.56 11.31 -4.37
CA GLY A 203 1.26 11.68 -4.92
C GLY A 203 0.65 10.64 -5.86
N ALA A 204 1.14 9.41 -5.84
CA ALA A 204 0.62 8.31 -6.66
C ALA A 204 -0.64 7.69 -6.05
N THR A 205 -1.57 7.32 -6.91
CA THR A 205 -2.78 6.58 -6.53
C THR A 205 -2.49 5.08 -6.44
N LEU A 206 -2.96 4.40 -5.39
CA LEU A 206 -2.91 2.94 -5.32
C LEU A 206 -4.13 2.31 -5.99
N LEU A 207 -3.88 1.45 -6.97
CA LEU A 207 -4.85 0.53 -7.55
C LEU A 207 -4.50 -0.88 -7.07
N TYR A 208 -5.43 -1.59 -6.43
CA TYR A 208 -5.24 -2.99 -6.07
C TYR A 208 -5.95 -3.89 -7.07
N GLU A 209 -5.22 -4.84 -7.64
CA GLU A 209 -5.71 -5.82 -8.62
C GLU A 209 -5.71 -7.25 -8.06
N GLU A 210 -6.24 -8.20 -8.84
CA GLU A 210 -6.39 -9.61 -8.45
C GLU A 210 -7.15 -9.79 -7.11
N ILE A 211 -8.14 -8.92 -6.89
CA ILE A 211 -9.09 -9.03 -5.77
C ILE A 211 -10.14 -10.10 -6.12
N ASP A 212 -10.03 -11.24 -5.46
CA ASP A 212 -10.89 -12.40 -5.66
C ASP A 212 -11.69 -12.77 -4.39
N ALA A 213 -11.40 -12.13 -3.26
CA ALA A 213 -12.07 -12.37 -1.99
C ALA A 213 -12.29 -11.09 -1.17
N PHE A 214 -13.29 -11.13 -0.29
CA PHE A 214 -13.66 -10.02 0.59
C PHE A 214 -12.51 -9.50 1.46
N TYR A 215 -11.66 -10.39 1.99
CA TYR A 215 -10.53 -9.96 2.83
C TYR A 215 -9.43 -9.22 2.04
N GLN A 216 -9.27 -9.51 0.73
CA GLN A 216 -8.35 -8.76 -0.14
C GLN A 216 -8.89 -7.35 -0.39
N LEU A 217 -10.21 -7.20 -0.61
CA LEU A 217 -10.83 -5.89 -0.72
C LEU A 217 -10.71 -5.09 0.58
N GLN A 218 -10.97 -5.72 1.73
CA GLN A 218 -10.78 -5.10 3.04
C GLN A 218 -9.33 -4.63 3.22
N TYR A 219 -8.37 -5.46 2.81
CA TYR A 219 -6.95 -5.13 2.87
C TYR A 219 -6.62 -3.93 1.98
N ALA A 220 -7.06 -3.94 0.72
CA ALA A 220 -6.88 -2.84 -0.22
C ALA A 220 -7.45 -1.52 0.34
N TRP A 221 -8.66 -1.57 0.90
CA TRP A 221 -9.32 -0.41 1.51
C TRP A 221 -8.53 0.12 2.72
N LYS A 222 -8.10 -0.76 3.65
CA LYS A 222 -7.34 -0.35 4.85
C LYS A 222 -5.99 0.28 4.49
N ASN A 223 -5.36 -0.15 3.40
CA ASN A 223 -4.01 0.26 3.01
C ASN A 223 -3.98 1.36 1.94
N GLY A 224 -5.01 2.21 1.88
CA GLY A 224 -5.01 3.40 1.04
C GLY A 224 -5.34 3.16 -0.44
N GLY A 225 -5.88 1.98 -0.77
CA GLY A 225 -6.37 1.67 -2.10
C GLY A 225 -7.49 2.60 -2.51
N ARG A 226 -7.27 3.35 -3.58
CA ARG A 226 -8.28 4.25 -4.17
C ARG A 226 -9.06 3.54 -5.27
N TYR A 227 -8.41 2.65 -6.00
CA TYR A 227 -9.00 1.89 -7.09
C TYR A 227 -8.88 0.38 -6.83
N TYR A 228 -9.89 -0.38 -7.27
CA TYR A 228 -10.01 -1.81 -7.03
C TYR A 228 -10.38 -2.56 -8.32
N GLN A 229 -9.73 -3.69 -8.55
CA GLN A 229 -9.95 -4.56 -9.69
C GLN A 229 -9.81 -6.04 -9.30
N GLY A 230 -10.61 -6.92 -9.91
CA GLY A 230 -10.52 -8.37 -9.71
C GLY A 230 -11.87 -9.08 -9.81
N ASN A 231 -11.86 -10.41 -9.85
CA ASN A 231 -13.06 -11.22 -10.10
C ASN A 231 -14.12 -11.12 -8.99
N TYR A 232 -13.70 -10.79 -7.76
CA TYR A 232 -14.63 -10.51 -6.66
C TYR A 232 -15.58 -9.35 -6.97
N LEU A 233 -15.09 -8.38 -7.74
CA LEU A 233 -15.82 -7.19 -8.15
C LEU A 233 -16.60 -7.52 -9.42
N LYS A 234 -15.86 -7.67 -10.53
CA LYS A 234 -16.38 -8.07 -11.84
C LYS A 234 -15.34 -8.82 -12.65
N GLU A 235 -15.82 -9.86 -13.32
CA GLU A 235 -15.07 -10.55 -14.36
C GLU A 235 -14.84 -9.64 -15.57
N CYS A 236 -13.93 -10.08 -16.43
CA CYS A 236 -13.63 -9.41 -17.68
C CYS A 236 -14.72 -9.71 -18.74
N LEU A 237 -15.24 -8.67 -19.40
CA LEU A 237 -16.39 -8.77 -20.30
C LEU A 237 -16.09 -8.19 -21.69
N PRO A 238 -16.83 -8.60 -22.75
CA PRO A 238 -16.61 -8.10 -24.11
C PRO A 238 -17.07 -6.65 -24.33
N ASP A 239 -17.76 -6.03 -23.36
CA ASP A 239 -18.29 -4.68 -23.49
C ASP A 239 -18.32 -3.95 -22.13
N PHE A 240 -18.52 -2.63 -22.19
CA PHE A 240 -18.67 -1.77 -21.02
C PHE A 240 -19.94 -2.10 -20.22
N ILE A 241 -19.90 -1.80 -18.93
CA ILE A 241 -21.00 -2.08 -17.99
C ILE A 241 -21.55 -0.78 -17.38
N GLU A 242 -22.73 -0.85 -16.78
CA GLU A 242 -23.29 0.28 -16.06
C GLU A 242 -22.36 0.76 -14.94
N THR A 243 -22.10 2.07 -14.89
CA THR A 243 -21.14 2.69 -13.98
C THR A 243 -21.48 2.45 -12.50
N ASN A 244 -22.77 2.31 -12.15
CA ASN A 244 -23.24 2.13 -10.78
C ASN A 244 -23.48 0.66 -10.38
N VAL A 245 -23.11 -0.32 -11.22
CA VAL A 245 -23.50 -1.73 -11.07
C VAL A 245 -23.17 -2.36 -9.70
N LEU A 246 -22.12 -1.89 -9.01
CA LEU A 246 -21.73 -2.37 -7.68
C LEU A 246 -21.90 -1.32 -6.55
N LYS A 247 -22.47 -0.15 -6.84
CA LYS A 247 -22.45 1.00 -5.94
C LYS A 247 -23.01 0.71 -4.55
N GLU A 248 -24.17 0.06 -4.49
CA GLU A 248 -24.82 -0.29 -3.23
C GLU A 248 -24.03 -1.36 -2.46
N ARG A 249 -23.62 -2.44 -3.15
CA ARG A 249 -22.87 -3.54 -2.54
C ARG A 249 -21.53 -3.04 -1.96
N LEU A 250 -20.72 -2.35 -2.76
CA LEU A 250 -19.43 -1.82 -2.34
C LEU A 250 -19.58 -0.77 -1.24
N GLY A 251 -20.60 0.08 -1.32
CA GLY A 251 -20.90 1.04 -0.25
C GLY A 251 -21.20 0.35 1.09
N ASN A 252 -21.95 -0.75 1.07
CA ASN A 252 -22.25 -1.54 2.26
C ASN A 252 -21.01 -2.26 2.81
N GLU A 253 -20.20 -2.87 1.95
CA GLU A 253 -18.94 -3.52 2.34
C GLU A 253 -17.95 -2.51 2.95
N CYS A 254 -17.77 -1.34 2.32
CA CYS A 254 -16.94 -0.26 2.86
C CYS A 254 -17.47 0.27 4.20
N HIS A 255 -18.79 0.35 4.37
CA HIS A 255 -19.37 0.70 5.67
C HIS A 255 -18.98 -0.31 6.75
N GLN A 256 -19.00 -1.62 6.45
CA GLN A 256 -18.56 -2.64 7.40
C GLN A 256 -17.07 -2.47 7.77
N PHE A 257 -16.21 -2.18 6.79
CA PHE A 257 -14.79 -1.91 7.04
C PHE A 257 -14.60 -0.71 7.98
N ILE A 258 -15.33 0.39 7.74
CA ILE A 258 -15.31 1.59 8.58
C ILE A 258 -15.72 1.26 10.02
N GLN A 259 -16.80 0.51 10.21
CA GLN A 259 -17.26 0.14 11.56
C GLN A 259 -16.24 -0.72 12.29
N HIS A 260 -15.61 -1.65 11.59
CA HIS A 260 -14.56 -2.50 12.14
C HIS A 260 -13.34 -1.69 12.59
N GLU A 261 -12.82 -0.82 11.73
CA GLU A 261 -11.64 0.00 12.06
C GLU A 261 -11.95 1.04 13.15
N LYS A 262 -13.17 1.60 13.19
CA LYS A 262 -13.60 2.46 14.31
C LYS A 262 -13.56 1.73 15.65
N LYS A 263 -14.05 0.49 15.70
CA LYS A 263 -14.01 -0.33 16.93
C LYS A 263 -12.59 -0.60 17.39
N LYS A 264 -11.69 -0.93 16.45
CA LYS A 264 -10.26 -1.13 16.71
C LYS A 264 -9.60 0.12 17.30
N LEU A 265 -9.78 1.28 16.64
CA LEU A 265 -9.25 2.55 17.13
C LEU A 265 -9.81 2.92 18.51
N GLN A 266 -11.10 2.62 18.77
CA GLN A 266 -11.70 2.83 20.07
C GLN A 266 -11.07 1.95 21.16
N LYS A 267 -10.70 0.70 20.87
CA LYS A 267 -9.99 -0.17 21.82
C LYS A 267 -8.63 0.41 22.19
N ILE A 268 -7.86 0.84 21.19
CA ILE A 268 -6.55 1.51 21.41
C ILE A 268 -6.71 2.75 22.27
N TYR A 269 -7.71 3.58 21.98
CA TYR A 269 -8.02 4.77 22.78
C TYR A 269 -8.35 4.40 24.24
N ASN A 270 -9.26 3.43 24.45
CA ASN A 270 -9.67 3.00 25.78
C ASN A 270 -8.49 2.44 26.60
N LEU A 271 -7.63 1.64 25.98
CA LEU A 271 -6.42 1.12 26.62
C LEU A 271 -5.48 2.26 27.01
N THR A 272 -5.28 3.24 26.13
CA THR A 272 -4.45 4.42 26.39
C THR A 272 -4.96 5.21 27.60
N GLU A 273 -6.27 5.46 27.67
CA GLU A 273 -6.88 6.19 28.79
C GLU A 273 -6.79 5.40 30.11
N MET A 274 -7.05 4.09 30.07
CA MET A 274 -6.93 3.23 31.25
C MET A 274 -5.51 3.19 31.79
N LEU A 275 -4.50 3.06 30.92
CA LEU A 275 -3.09 3.12 31.31
C LEU A 275 -2.73 4.50 31.86
N ARG A 276 -3.20 5.58 31.24
CA ARG A 276 -2.99 6.96 31.72
C ARG A 276 -3.48 7.12 33.15
N ASP A 277 -4.72 6.72 33.43
CA ASP A 277 -5.32 6.91 34.75
C ASP A 277 -4.56 6.07 35.80
N ARG A 278 -4.25 4.81 35.48
CA ARG A 278 -3.46 3.92 36.33
C ARG A 278 -2.08 4.50 36.65
N ILE A 279 -1.38 5.03 35.64
CA ILE A 279 -0.01 5.54 35.78
C ILE A 279 0.00 6.91 36.49
N GLY A 280 -0.96 7.77 36.19
CA GLY A 280 -1.14 9.06 36.87
C GLY A 280 -1.35 8.88 38.38
N ASP A 281 -2.16 7.90 38.79
CA ASP A 281 -2.40 7.56 40.20
C ASP A 281 -1.15 7.06 40.94
N VAL A 282 -0.24 6.40 40.23
CA VAL A 282 1.03 5.92 40.77
C VAL A 282 2.04 7.06 40.86
N LEU A 283 2.15 7.89 39.81
CA LEU A 283 3.03 9.06 39.78
C LEU A 283 2.69 10.08 40.86
N ALA A 284 1.39 10.31 41.12
CA ALA A 284 0.95 11.23 42.18
C ALA A 284 1.42 10.82 43.60
N LYS A 285 1.83 9.56 43.79
CA LYS A 285 2.30 9.02 45.08
C LYS A 285 3.83 9.05 45.21
N GLN A 286 4.55 9.50 44.18
CA GLN A 286 6.01 9.58 44.19
C GLN A 286 6.50 10.56 45.27
N LYS A 287 7.55 10.16 45.99
CA LYS A 287 8.20 11.02 46.99
C LYS A 287 9.22 11.94 46.32
N LYS A 288 9.26 13.21 46.73
CA LYS A 288 10.32 14.14 46.31
C LYS A 288 11.68 13.65 46.85
N ASN A 289 12.69 13.61 45.97
CA ASN A 289 14.11 13.24 46.23
C ASN A 289 14.45 11.73 46.25
N GLU A 290 13.64 10.88 45.62
CA GLU A 290 14.00 9.47 45.40
C GLU A 290 14.97 9.32 44.20
N ASP A 291 15.90 8.37 44.25
CA ASP A 291 16.73 8.04 43.07
C ASP A 291 15.83 7.53 41.94
N ILE A 292 16.08 7.98 40.71
CA ILE A 292 15.20 7.70 39.57
C ILE A 292 15.14 6.21 39.23
N ASN A 293 16.23 5.47 39.41
CA ASN A 293 16.28 4.04 39.11
C ASN A 293 15.60 3.24 40.21
N ASP A 294 15.81 3.61 41.48
CA ASP A 294 15.12 2.99 42.61
C ASP A 294 13.60 3.22 42.52
N TRP A 295 13.19 4.44 42.17
CA TRP A 295 11.79 4.76 41.93
C TRP A 295 11.23 3.97 40.75
N LEU A 296 11.93 3.90 39.61
CA LEU A 296 11.47 3.11 38.46
C LEU A 296 11.36 1.61 38.78
N LEU A 297 12.26 1.08 39.60
CA LEU A 297 12.22 -0.31 40.05
C LEU A 297 11.03 -0.60 40.97
N GLN A 298 10.64 0.36 41.82
CA GLN A 298 9.40 0.25 42.59
C GLN A 298 8.16 0.42 41.70
N PHE A 299 8.21 1.38 40.78
CA PHE A 299 7.15 1.66 39.81
C PHE A 299 6.86 0.44 38.92
N SER A 300 7.90 -0.30 38.51
CA SER A 300 7.76 -1.46 37.63
C SER A 300 6.84 -2.55 38.19
N GLN A 301 6.74 -2.67 39.52
CA GLN A 301 5.80 -3.57 40.17
C GLN A 301 4.34 -3.22 39.86
N SER A 302 4.03 -1.92 39.73
CA SER A 302 2.68 -1.44 39.42
C SER A 302 2.24 -1.72 37.98
N VAL A 303 3.18 -1.99 37.07
CA VAL A 303 2.95 -2.30 35.64
C VAL A 303 3.51 -3.66 35.23
N SER A 304 3.85 -4.51 36.21
CA SER A 304 4.51 -5.80 35.99
C SER A 304 3.68 -6.79 35.15
N GLN A 305 2.35 -6.62 35.15
CA GLN A 305 1.43 -7.46 34.38
C GLN A 305 1.35 -7.07 32.90
N CYS A 306 1.70 -5.84 32.53
CA CYS A 306 1.49 -5.33 31.17
C CYS A 306 2.77 -4.95 30.44
N SER A 307 3.91 -4.89 31.13
CA SER A 307 5.15 -4.33 30.58
C SER A 307 6.37 -5.21 30.84
N PHE A 308 7.39 -5.01 30.01
CA PHE A 308 8.68 -5.69 30.16
C PHE A 308 9.87 -4.73 30.20
N ARG A 309 9.73 -3.47 29.78
CA ARG A 309 10.80 -2.46 29.84
C ARG A 309 10.24 -1.08 30.18
N ILE A 310 10.95 -0.34 31.02
CA ILE A 310 10.57 1.00 31.48
C ILE A 310 11.80 1.90 31.53
N PHE A 311 11.68 3.14 31.07
CA PHE A 311 12.75 4.14 31.15
C PHE A 311 12.20 5.57 31.05
N ILE A 312 13.01 6.55 31.44
CA ILE A 312 12.70 7.98 31.32
C ILE A 312 13.68 8.65 30.36
N CYS A 313 13.16 9.51 29.48
CA CYS A 313 13.97 10.43 28.69
C CYS A 313 13.58 11.88 28.95
N ASN A 314 14.52 12.79 28.70
CA ASN A 314 14.21 14.21 28.64
C ASN A 314 13.64 14.61 27.26
N GLU A 315 13.26 15.88 27.08
CA GLU A 315 12.69 16.41 25.83
C GLU A 315 13.59 16.26 24.59
N ASP A 316 14.91 16.27 24.78
CA ASP A 316 15.92 16.07 23.72
C ASP A 316 16.23 14.59 23.43
N GLY A 317 15.54 13.69 24.14
CA GLY A 317 15.66 12.25 23.97
C GLY A 317 16.87 11.60 24.65
N PHE A 318 17.58 12.32 25.52
CA PHE A 318 18.58 11.71 26.39
C PHE A 318 17.91 10.96 27.52
N GLN A 319 18.23 9.68 27.65
CA GLN A 319 17.71 8.82 28.70
C GLN A 319 18.26 9.23 30.08
N GLN A 320 17.37 9.60 31.00
CA GLN A 320 17.69 10.09 32.34
C GLN A 320 17.80 8.95 33.37
N SER A 321 17.41 7.73 33.00
CA SER A 321 17.47 6.53 33.84
C SER A 321 18.24 5.40 33.16
N GLY A 322 18.57 4.34 33.90
CA GLY A 322 18.79 3.03 33.30
C GLY A 322 17.49 2.45 32.73
N ASN A 323 17.59 1.36 31.98
CA ASN A 323 16.41 0.55 31.67
C ASN A 323 16.04 -0.25 32.91
N VAL A 324 14.79 -0.23 33.31
CA VAL A 324 14.24 -1.25 34.23
C VAL A 324 13.57 -2.28 33.34
N MET A 325 14.16 -3.48 33.26
CA MET A 325 13.74 -4.52 32.33
C MET A 325 13.45 -5.84 33.03
N LYS A 326 12.40 -6.52 32.59
CA LYS A 326 11.95 -7.79 33.12
C LYS A 326 12.71 -8.93 32.43
N LYS A 327 13.44 -9.73 33.20
CA LYS A 327 14.15 -10.94 32.75
C LYS A 327 13.79 -12.10 33.67
N ASP A 328 13.37 -13.22 33.09
CA ASP A 328 12.95 -14.42 33.83
C ASP A 328 11.93 -14.14 34.96
N GLY A 329 11.05 -13.16 34.75
CA GLY A 329 10.02 -12.74 35.70
C GLY A 329 10.47 -11.70 36.74
N GLU A 330 11.76 -11.38 36.83
CA GLU A 330 12.31 -10.40 37.77
C GLU A 330 12.69 -9.08 37.08
N TRP A 331 12.54 -7.97 37.79
CA TRP A 331 12.91 -6.65 37.29
C TRP A 331 14.36 -6.31 37.64
N ILE A 332 15.15 -5.95 36.63
CA ILE A 332 16.57 -5.65 36.75
C ILE A 332 16.84 -4.25 36.21
N VAL A 333 17.65 -3.47 36.93
CA VAL A 333 18.14 -2.16 36.46
C VAL A 333 19.37 -2.37 35.59
N MET A 334 19.35 -1.78 34.39
CA MET A 334 20.42 -1.80 33.40
C MET A 334 20.97 -0.37 33.24
N PRO A 335 21.96 0.03 34.06
CA PRO A 335 22.45 1.41 34.13
C PRO A 335 23.19 1.86 32.86
N GLU A 336 23.64 0.95 32.01
CA GLU A 336 24.36 1.22 30.77
C GLU A 336 23.52 1.94 29.69
N TYR A 337 22.20 2.08 29.90
CA TYR A 337 21.32 2.85 29.02
C TYR A 337 21.24 4.33 29.37
N TYR A 338 21.73 4.72 30.55
CA TYR A 338 21.79 6.13 30.95
C TYR A 338 22.57 6.95 29.91
N MET A 339 22.06 8.15 29.59
CA MET A 339 22.60 9.08 28.59
C MET A 339 22.66 8.58 27.15
N LYS A 340 22.06 7.43 26.81
CA LYS A 340 21.75 7.10 25.42
C LYS A 340 20.74 8.10 24.87
N ASN A 341 20.83 8.39 23.57
CA ASN A 341 19.90 9.32 22.91
C ASN A 341 18.99 8.57 21.94
N TRP A 342 17.70 8.90 21.97
CA TRP A 342 16.64 8.26 21.19
C TRP A 342 15.96 9.18 20.17
N SER A 343 16.45 10.43 20.02
CA SER A 343 15.85 11.42 19.12
C SER A 343 15.91 11.03 17.63
N TRP A 344 16.79 10.09 17.26
CA TRP A 344 16.91 9.54 15.92
C TRP A 344 15.78 8.56 15.55
N ARG A 345 14.99 8.07 16.51
CA ARG A 345 13.83 7.21 16.21
C ARG A 345 12.74 8.05 15.50
N PRO A 346 12.14 7.56 14.40
CA PRO A 346 11.30 8.37 13.51
C PRO A 346 10.18 9.17 14.18
N TYR A 347 9.57 8.63 15.23
CA TYR A 347 8.41 9.23 15.91
C TYR A 347 8.75 9.96 17.21
N PHE A 348 10.00 9.90 17.69
CA PHE A 348 10.33 10.29 19.06
C PHE A 348 10.04 11.77 19.32
N LEU A 349 10.71 12.67 18.60
CA LEU A 349 10.56 14.12 18.80
C LEU A 349 9.12 14.60 18.54
N GLU A 350 8.45 14.03 17.53
CA GLU A 350 7.04 14.32 17.25
C GLU A 350 6.15 13.95 18.44
N ASN A 351 6.39 12.79 19.05
CA ASN A 351 5.64 12.33 20.22
C ASN A 351 5.93 13.20 21.46
N ILE A 352 7.19 13.58 21.72
CA ILE A 352 7.54 14.52 22.80
C ILE A 352 6.76 15.82 22.66
N MET A 353 6.85 16.47 21.49
CA MET A 353 6.17 17.75 21.25
C MET A 353 4.67 17.63 21.45
N LYS A 354 4.05 16.57 20.90
CA LYS A 354 2.61 16.39 21.04
C LYS A 354 2.19 16.08 22.49
N MET A 355 2.95 15.28 23.24
CA MET A 355 2.67 15.04 24.67
C MET A 355 2.75 16.35 25.46
N ARG A 356 3.74 17.19 25.20
CA ARG A 356 3.91 18.49 25.88
C ARG A 356 2.76 19.45 25.62
N PHE A 357 2.39 19.65 24.36
CA PHE A 357 1.36 20.62 23.99
C PHE A 357 -0.07 20.15 24.27
N GLU A 358 -0.32 18.84 24.18
CA GLU A 358 -1.65 18.28 24.44
C GLU A 358 -1.85 17.87 25.89
N ASN A 359 -0.76 17.74 26.67
CA ASN A 359 -0.72 17.15 28.01
C ASN A 359 -1.44 15.80 28.07
N LYS A 360 -1.15 14.92 27.11
CA LYS A 360 -1.81 13.61 26.94
C LYS A 360 -0.79 12.50 26.79
N ALA A 361 -1.04 11.41 27.49
CA ALA A 361 -0.35 10.15 27.28
C ALA A 361 -0.72 9.53 25.92
N ARG A 362 0.15 8.65 25.44
CA ARG A 362 0.07 8.11 24.08
C ARG A 362 0.48 6.64 24.04
N LEU A 363 -0.08 5.93 23.08
CA LEU A 363 0.32 4.58 22.75
C LEU A 363 0.80 4.57 21.31
N SER A 364 1.97 3.98 21.06
CA SER A 364 2.53 3.87 19.70
C SER A 364 1.66 2.98 18.80
N ASP A 365 1.96 3.05 17.50
CA ASP A 365 1.68 1.96 16.57
C ASP A 365 2.38 0.66 17.00
N LEU A 366 1.98 -0.46 16.39
CA LEU A 366 2.61 -1.74 16.63
C LEU A 366 3.94 -1.79 15.87
N TYR A 367 5.03 -2.11 16.55
CA TYR A 367 6.35 -2.21 15.93
C TYR A 367 7.16 -3.36 16.56
N ALA A 368 8.18 -3.87 15.86
CA ALA A 368 9.05 -4.92 16.39
C ALA A 368 10.12 -4.32 17.32
N ASP A 369 10.24 -4.82 18.55
CA ASP A 369 11.30 -4.40 19.47
C ASP A 369 12.68 -4.78 18.92
N ILE A 370 13.64 -3.86 19.04
CA ILE A 370 14.99 -4.04 18.47
C ILE A 370 15.78 -5.14 19.20
N GLU A 371 15.50 -5.39 20.48
CA GLU A 371 16.24 -6.37 21.28
C GLU A 371 15.55 -7.74 21.29
N THR A 372 14.22 -7.79 21.40
CA THR A 372 13.49 -9.06 21.48
C THR A 372 12.96 -9.56 20.13
N GLY A 373 12.73 -8.66 19.16
CA GLY A 373 12.07 -8.97 17.89
C GLY A 373 10.56 -9.18 17.99
N GLU A 374 9.97 -9.09 19.18
CA GLU A 374 8.53 -9.23 19.39
C GLU A 374 7.77 -7.96 18.99
N MET A 375 6.51 -8.12 18.57
CA MET A 375 5.64 -6.98 18.29
C MET A 375 5.18 -6.34 19.61
N VAL A 376 5.47 -5.05 19.77
CA VAL A 376 5.20 -4.29 20.99
C VAL A 376 4.51 -2.97 20.67
N ARG A 377 3.99 -2.33 21.72
CA ARG A 377 3.60 -0.92 21.72
C ARG A 377 4.27 -0.25 22.91
N THR A 378 4.77 0.97 22.71
CA THR A 378 5.28 1.80 23.80
C THR A 378 4.18 2.75 24.24
N PHE A 379 3.86 2.70 25.53
CA PHE A 379 3.08 3.74 26.19
C PHE A 379 4.02 4.86 26.63
N SER A 380 3.69 6.10 26.28
CA SER A 380 4.45 7.30 26.59
C SER A 380 3.62 8.25 27.45
N PHE A 381 4.21 8.77 28.52
CA PHE A 381 3.51 9.62 29.50
C PHE A 381 4.38 10.84 29.88
N PRO A 382 3.87 12.08 29.78
CA PRO A 382 4.58 13.26 30.25
C PRO A 382 4.56 13.32 31.79
N ILE A 383 5.73 13.29 32.42
CA ILE A 383 5.85 13.40 33.89
C ILE A 383 5.78 14.88 34.28
N ASP A 384 6.57 15.70 33.61
CA ASP A 384 6.65 17.15 33.75
C ASP A 384 7.03 17.79 32.40
N ASP A 385 7.41 19.07 32.39
CA ASP A 385 7.75 19.79 31.16
C ASP A 385 9.02 19.28 30.46
N GLU A 386 9.89 18.57 31.18
CA GLU A 386 11.20 18.14 30.70
C GLU A 386 11.33 16.61 30.60
N ASN A 387 10.57 15.83 31.36
CA ASN A 387 10.73 14.39 31.51
C ASN A 387 9.52 13.58 31.04
N PHE A 388 9.80 12.49 30.34
CA PHE A 388 8.81 11.61 29.71
C PHE A 388 9.10 10.15 30.07
N LEU A 389 8.09 9.47 30.59
CA LEU A 389 8.10 8.05 30.91
C LEU A 389 7.74 7.23 29.68
N PHE A 390 8.50 6.16 29.43
CA PHE A 390 8.25 5.19 28.38
C PHE A 390 8.11 3.80 28.99
N ILE A 391 7.07 3.08 28.58
CA ILE A 391 6.74 1.73 29.05
C ILE A 391 6.49 0.86 27.81
N ASP A 392 7.36 -0.12 27.58
CA ASP A 392 7.17 -1.09 26.50
C ASP A 392 6.24 -2.20 27.00
N LEU A 393 5.09 -2.33 26.33
CA LEU A 393 4.07 -3.33 26.65
C LEU A 393 4.43 -4.69 26.04
N SER A 394 4.22 -5.77 26.79
CA SER A 394 4.54 -7.12 26.32
C SER A 394 3.56 -7.62 25.25
N TYR A 395 4.03 -8.49 24.37
CA TYR A 395 3.18 -9.13 23.36
C TYR A 395 1.98 -9.86 23.99
N GLU A 396 2.22 -10.63 25.06
CA GLU A 396 1.18 -11.36 25.81
C GLU A 396 0.06 -10.43 26.28
N TYR A 397 0.43 -9.27 26.84
CA TYR A 397 -0.55 -8.30 27.30
C TYR A 397 -1.36 -7.69 26.16
N LEU A 398 -0.70 -7.33 25.05
CA LEU A 398 -1.37 -6.81 23.86
C LEU A 398 -2.31 -7.82 23.21
N TYR A 399 -1.97 -9.11 23.30
CA TYR A 399 -2.81 -10.22 22.85
C TYR A 399 -4.08 -10.34 23.71
N GLU A 400 -3.93 -10.33 25.04
CA GLU A 400 -5.07 -10.43 25.98
C GLU A 400 -6.04 -9.25 25.86
N GLU A 401 -5.52 -8.04 25.63
CA GLU A 401 -6.33 -6.82 25.43
C GLU A 401 -6.91 -6.72 24.01
N ASP A 402 -6.59 -7.66 23.11
CA ASP A 402 -6.99 -7.69 21.70
C ASP A 402 -6.66 -6.38 20.98
N VAL A 403 -5.36 -5.99 20.97
CA VAL A 403 -4.83 -4.75 20.36
C VAL A 403 -3.59 -4.95 19.48
N LEU A 404 -3.36 -6.18 19.01
CA LEU A 404 -2.26 -6.57 18.11
C LEU A 404 -2.50 -6.26 16.61
N PHE A 405 -3.37 -5.30 16.28
CA PHE A 405 -3.81 -5.01 14.90
C PHE A 405 -3.40 -3.65 14.33
#